data_AF-A0A3B1JZJ6-F1
#
_entry.id   AF-A0A3B1JZJ6-F1
#
_cell.length_a   1.000
_cell.length_b   1.000
_cell.length_c   1.000
_cell.angle_alpha   90.00
_cell.angle_beta   90.00
_cell.angle_gamma   90.00
#
_symmetry.space_group_name_H-M   'P 1'
#
loop_
_entity.id
_entity.type
_entity.pdbx_description
1 polymer ?
#
loop_
_entity_poly.entity_id
_entity_poly.type
_entity_poly.pdbx_seq_one_letter_code
_entity_poly.pdbx_strand_id
1 'polypeptide(L)'
;IHFEDRRLVLNTLPSITIKYRTWLQMEDTERLSSASRDLNTFWSHLESQRQKLEMEMEEGREGAADRTMQRRNKRGRPQLSLPQSMLGVQLDLRDLMRQVNSQFFTPDTLAETPPSLTRSAKFTTQVSGPSRWVSRLEGYVILRDLERYLTKLARDYTLLRAKY
;
A
#
# COMPACT_ATOMS: atom_id res chain seq x y z
N ILE A 1 10.03 -11.20 -22.80
CA ILE A 1 10.16 -10.25 -21.66
C ILE A 1 9.33 -10.82 -20.52
N HIS A 2 9.96 -11.34 -19.47
CA HIS A 2 9.25 -11.90 -18.31
C HIS A 2 8.66 -10.75 -17.49
N PHE A 3 7.34 -10.71 -17.32
CA PHE A 3 6.61 -9.66 -16.60
C PHE A 3 6.89 -9.65 -15.08
N GLU A 4 7.50 -10.72 -14.58
CA GLU A 4 7.92 -10.89 -13.19
C GLU A 4 9.41 -10.56 -13.00
N ASP A 5 9.87 -9.37 -13.41
CA ASP A 5 11.23 -8.97 -13.04
C ASP A 5 11.28 -8.67 -11.54
N ARG A 6 11.61 -9.71 -10.76
CA ARG A 6 11.73 -9.69 -9.29
C ARG A 6 12.84 -8.76 -8.80
N ARG A 7 13.64 -8.21 -9.71
CA ARG A 7 14.73 -7.27 -9.42
C ARG A 7 14.24 -5.82 -9.33
N LEU A 8 13.06 -5.52 -9.86
CA LEU A 8 12.45 -4.21 -9.72
C LEU A 8 11.93 -4.06 -8.29
N VAL A 9 12.68 -3.32 -7.48
CA VAL A 9 12.35 -3.03 -6.09
C VAL A 9 12.31 -1.52 -5.93
N LEU A 10 11.28 -1.02 -5.25
CA LEU A 10 11.26 0.35 -4.79
C LEU A 10 11.89 0.37 -3.39
N ASN A 11 13.06 0.98 -3.27
CA ASN A 11 13.82 1.05 -2.01
C ASN A 11 13.06 1.78 -0.88
N THR A 12 11.98 2.48 -1.24
CA THR A 12 11.11 3.21 -0.32
C THR A 12 10.00 2.34 0.24
N LEU A 13 9.74 1.17 -0.33
CA LEU A 13 8.75 0.23 0.17
C LEU A 13 9.32 -0.57 1.36
N PRO A 14 8.45 -0.95 2.32
CA PRO A 14 8.85 -1.82 3.42
C PRO A 14 9.42 -3.15 2.92
N SER A 15 10.38 -3.70 3.66
CA SER A 15 10.90 -5.03 3.35
C SER A 15 9.79 -6.08 3.48
N ILE A 16 9.56 -6.82 2.40
CA ILE A 16 8.65 -7.98 2.38
C ILE A 16 9.25 -9.21 3.10
N THR A 17 10.51 -9.13 3.54
CA THR A 17 11.19 -10.22 4.26
C THR A 17 11.58 -9.78 5.66
N ILE A 18 11.34 -10.68 6.63
CA ILE A 18 11.87 -10.58 7.98
C ILE A 18 12.56 -11.91 8.31
N LYS A 19 13.74 -11.87 8.93
CA LYS A 19 14.43 -13.10 9.35
C LYS A 19 13.64 -13.73 10.50
N TYR A 20 13.44 -15.05 10.44
CA TYR A 20 12.68 -15.77 11.47
C TYR A 20 13.20 -15.53 12.89
N ARG A 21 14.53 -15.55 13.10
CA ARG A 21 15.14 -15.26 14.41
C ARG A 21 14.81 -13.87 14.93
N THR A 22 14.86 -12.86 14.05
CA THR A 22 14.49 -11.48 14.39
C THR A 22 13.02 -11.41 14.75
N TRP A 23 12.14 -12.00 13.92
CA TRP A 23 10.70 -12.04 14.20
C TRP A 23 10.39 -12.72 15.53
N LEU A 24 11.04 -13.84 15.84
CA LEU A 24 10.82 -14.59 17.08
C LEU A 24 11.17 -13.78 18.33
N GLN A 25 12.19 -12.91 18.24
CA GLN A 25 12.66 -12.07 19.34
C GLN A 25 11.83 -10.82 19.57
N MET A 26 11.03 -10.38 18.59
CA MET A 26 10.20 -9.18 18.72
C MET A 26 9.03 -9.43 19.68
N GLU A 27 8.68 -8.42 20.46
CA GLU A 27 7.43 -8.38 21.22
C GLU A 27 6.21 -8.19 20.29
N ASP A 28 5.03 -8.57 20.76
CA ASP A 28 3.80 -8.45 19.98
C ASP A 28 3.48 -6.98 19.66
N THR A 29 3.73 -6.07 20.60
CA THR A 29 3.63 -4.61 20.43
C THR A 29 4.57 -4.09 19.33
N GLU A 30 5.81 -4.59 19.28
CA GLU A 30 6.78 -4.25 18.24
C GLU A 30 6.34 -4.79 16.87
N ARG A 31 5.79 -6.01 16.81
CA ARG A 31 5.28 -6.62 15.57
C ARG A 31 4.09 -5.82 15.03
N LEU A 32 3.15 -5.47 15.89
CA LEU A 32 1.98 -4.65 15.56
C LEU A 32 2.38 -3.25 15.09
N SER A 33 3.33 -2.60 15.77
CA SER A 33 3.77 -1.23 15.43
C SER A 33 4.54 -1.20 14.12
N SER A 34 5.40 -2.20 13.88
CA SER A 34 6.03 -2.36 12.56
C SER A 34 4.98 -2.59 11.47
N ALA A 35 3.98 -3.45 11.70
CA ALA A 35 2.92 -3.70 10.73
C ALA A 35 2.13 -2.44 10.38
N SER A 36 1.73 -1.67 11.40
CA SER A 36 1.00 -0.40 11.22
C SER A 36 1.81 0.60 10.40
N ARG A 37 3.10 0.79 10.72
CA ARG A 37 4.00 1.67 9.98
C ARG A 37 4.14 1.26 8.52
N ASP A 38 4.39 -0.02 8.28
CA ASP A 38 4.61 -0.55 6.93
C ASP A 38 3.34 -0.43 6.07
N LEU A 39 2.17 -0.76 6.62
CA LEU A 39 0.87 -0.59 5.94
C LEU A 39 0.62 0.87 5.56
N ASN A 40 0.98 1.81 6.45
CA ASN A 40 0.87 3.24 6.16
C ASN A 40 1.81 3.69 5.03
N THR A 41 3.01 3.11 4.96
CA THR A 41 3.93 3.35 3.83
C THR A 41 3.35 2.84 2.51
N PHE A 42 2.78 1.63 2.47
CA PHE A 42 2.11 1.15 1.26
C PHE A 42 0.91 2.02 0.86
N TRP A 43 0.12 2.44 1.84
CA TRP A 43 -1.03 3.32 1.61
C TRP A 43 -0.63 4.66 0.97
N SER A 44 0.45 5.30 1.46
CA SER A 44 0.92 6.58 0.91
C SER A 44 1.49 6.45 -0.50
N HIS A 45 2.18 5.33 -0.79
CA HIS A 45 2.65 5.02 -2.14
C HIS A 45 1.49 4.79 -3.13
N LEU A 46 0.45 4.06 -2.71
CA LEU A 46 -0.76 3.90 -3.50
C LEU A 46 -1.48 5.21 -3.75
N GLU A 47 -1.55 6.09 -2.73
CA GLU A 47 -2.17 7.40 -2.86
C GLU A 47 -1.46 8.26 -3.89
N SER A 48 -0.13 8.33 -3.81
CA SER A 48 0.68 9.09 -4.77
C SER A 48 0.50 8.56 -6.20
N GLN A 49 0.48 7.24 -6.40
CA GLN A 49 0.26 6.65 -7.72
C GLN A 49 -1.17 6.90 -8.23
N ARG A 50 -2.19 6.80 -7.37
CA ARG A 50 -3.58 7.09 -7.74
C ARG A 50 -3.73 8.54 -8.22
N GLN A 51 -3.20 9.51 -7.47
CA GLN A 51 -3.24 10.93 -7.83
C GLN A 51 -2.54 11.19 -9.16
N LYS A 52 -1.38 10.55 -9.39
CA LYS A 52 -0.64 10.65 -10.66
C LYS A 52 -1.47 10.12 -11.84
N LEU A 53 -2.16 8.99 -11.67
CA LEU A 53 -3.03 8.41 -12.69
C LEU A 53 -4.26 9.27 -12.98
N GLU A 54 -4.80 9.96 -11.98
CA GLU A 54 -5.92 10.89 -12.15
C GLU A 54 -5.50 12.14 -12.93
N MET A 55 -4.33 12.69 -12.60
CA MET A 55 -3.74 13.81 -13.35
C MET A 55 -3.45 13.44 -14.81
N GLU A 56 -2.83 12.28 -15.06
CA GLU A 56 -2.61 11.76 -16.43
C GLU A 56 -3.93 11.56 -17.21
N MET A 57 -5.01 11.20 -16.52
CA MET A 57 -6.33 10.99 -17.13
C MET A 57 -7.00 12.32 -17.48
N GLU A 58 -6.87 13.33 -16.62
CA GLU A 58 -7.43 14.66 -16.82
C GLU A 58 -6.70 15.40 -17.96
N GLU A 59 -5.37 15.36 -18.00
CA GLU A 59 -4.56 15.89 -19.11
C GLU A 59 -4.88 15.24 -20.46
N GLY A 60 -5.23 13.94 -20.45
CA GLY A 60 -5.67 13.23 -21.65
C GLY A 60 -7.10 13.54 -22.09
N ARG A 61 -7.91 14.12 -21.20
CA ARG A 61 -9.33 14.44 -21.41
C ARG A 61 -9.55 15.81 -22.03
N GLU A 62 -8.64 16.75 -21.79
CA GLU A 62 -8.66 18.08 -22.40
C GLU A 62 -8.57 18.05 -23.95
N GLY A 63 -8.22 16.90 -24.55
CA GLY A 63 -8.22 16.69 -26.01
C GLY A 63 -9.33 15.80 -26.58
N ALA A 64 -10.21 15.20 -25.75
CA ALA A 64 -11.22 14.25 -26.21
C ALA A 64 -12.51 14.36 -25.38
N ALA A 65 -13.37 15.32 -25.74
CA ALA A 65 -14.67 15.57 -25.14
C ALA A 65 -15.71 14.44 -25.35
N ASP A 66 -15.33 13.29 -25.90
CA ASP A 66 -16.27 12.25 -26.30
C ASP A 66 -15.67 10.85 -26.05
N ARG A 67 -16.12 10.19 -24.96
CA ARG A 67 -16.09 8.73 -24.67
C ARG A 67 -16.33 8.41 -23.19
N THR A 68 -17.37 8.96 -22.58
CA THR A 68 -17.89 8.46 -21.28
C THR A 68 -19.00 7.43 -21.51
N MET A 69 -18.74 6.43 -22.35
CA MET A 69 -19.44 5.15 -22.18
C MET A 69 -18.75 4.43 -21.02
N GLN A 70 -19.39 4.44 -19.84
CA GLN A 70 -19.02 3.55 -18.74
C GLN A 70 -19.04 2.12 -19.27
N ARG A 71 -17.85 1.61 -19.63
CA ARG A 71 -17.68 0.24 -20.09
C ARG A 71 -18.25 -0.66 -19.00
N ARG A 72 -19.30 -1.40 -19.33
CA ARG A 72 -19.87 -2.41 -18.44
C ARG A 72 -19.06 -3.69 -18.59
N ASN A 73 -18.77 -4.36 -17.49
CA ASN A 73 -18.15 -5.68 -17.54
C ASN A 73 -19.15 -6.73 -18.06
N LYS A 74 -18.69 -7.97 -18.29
CA LYS A 74 -19.52 -9.10 -18.75
C LYS A 74 -20.74 -9.40 -17.85
N ARG A 75 -20.82 -8.79 -16.66
CA ARG A 75 -21.91 -8.93 -15.67
C ARG A 75 -22.78 -7.66 -15.58
N GLY A 76 -22.65 -6.72 -16.52
CA GLY A 76 -23.43 -5.48 -16.55
C GLY A 76 -23.03 -4.43 -15.50
N ARG A 77 -22.01 -4.69 -14.67
CA ARG A 77 -21.55 -3.74 -13.64
C ARG A 77 -20.63 -2.67 -14.25
N PRO A 78 -20.62 -1.44 -13.71
CA PRO A 78 -19.63 -0.44 -14.10
C PRO A 78 -18.22 -1.01 -13.94
N GLN A 79 -17.41 -0.96 -15.00
CA GLN A 79 -16.01 -1.36 -14.91
C GLN A 79 -15.26 -0.21 -14.23
N LEU A 80 -14.79 -0.47 -13.01
CA LEU A 80 -14.04 0.53 -12.24
C LEU A 80 -12.77 0.90 -13.01
N SER A 81 -12.47 2.20 -13.05
CA SER A 81 -11.18 2.66 -13.55
C SER A 81 -10.06 2.19 -12.62
N LEU A 82 -8.82 2.14 -13.11
CA LEU A 82 -7.68 1.75 -12.28
C LEU A 82 -7.56 2.64 -11.01
N PRO A 83 -7.69 3.99 -11.06
CA PRO A 83 -7.73 4.82 -9.87
C PRO A 83 -8.85 4.46 -8.88
N GLN A 84 -10.05 4.14 -9.39
CA GLN A 84 -11.17 3.72 -8.54
C GLN A 84 -10.91 2.36 -7.88
N SER A 85 -10.30 1.42 -8.60
CA SER A 85 -9.90 0.13 -8.02
C SER A 85 -8.81 0.32 -6.95
N MET A 86 -7.84 1.21 -7.19
CA MET A 86 -6.81 1.55 -6.20
C MET A 86 -7.41 2.18 -4.95
N LEU A 87 -8.39 3.08 -5.12
CA LEU A 87 -9.13 3.67 -3.99
C LEU A 87 -9.81 2.60 -3.13
N GLY A 88 -10.41 1.59 -3.75
CA GLY A 88 -10.97 0.44 -3.01
C GLY A 88 -9.93 -0.23 -2.11
N VAL A 89 -8.76 -0.58 -2.66
CA VAL A 89 -7.65 -1.16 -1.90
C VAL A 89 -7.16 -0.24 -0.78
N GLN A 90 -7.13 1.07 -1.01
CA GLN A 90 -6.74 2.04 0.02
C GLN A 90 -7.74 2.13 1.18
N LEU A 91 -9.04 1.99 0.91
CA LEU A 91 -10.07 1.95 1.93
C LEU A 91 -9.92 0.67 2.77
N ASP A 92 -9.73 -0.49 2.11
CA ASP A 92 -9.50 -1.76 2.78
C ASP A 92 -8.24 -1.71 3.67
N LEU A 93 -7.15 -1.10 3.16
CA LEU A 93 -5.92 -0.89 3.93
C LEU A 93 -6.14 0.01 5.15
N ARG A 94 -6.90 1.09 4.99
CA ARG A 94 -7.21 2.01 6.09
C ARG A 94 -8.00 1.30 7.18
N ASP A 95 -8.97 0.48 6.80
CA ASP A 95 -9.79 -0.26 7.75
C ASP A 95 -8.98 -1.37 8.44
N LEU A 96 -8.08 -2.04 7.72
CA LEU A 96 -7.10 -2.96 8.30
C LEU A 96 -6.19 -2.24 9.31
N MET A 97 -5.62 -1.08 8.96
CA MET A 97 -4.78 -0.30 9.87
C MET A 97 -5.54 0.13 11.13
N ARG A 98 -6.83 0.50 11.00
CA ARG A 98 -7.67 0.80 12.16
C ARG A 98 -7.83 -0.41 13.08
N GLN A 99 -8.04 -1.59 12.51
CA GLN A 99 -8.13 -2.83 13.29
C GLN A 99 -6.80 -3.16 13.97
N VAL A 100 -5.68 -3.12 13.25
CA VAL A 100 -4.34 -3.31 13.83
C VAL A 100 -4.08 -2.31 14.95
N ASN A 101 -4.44 -1.05 14.74
CA ASN A 101 -4.21 -0.01 15.73
C ASN A 101 -5.11 -0.15 16.98
N SER A 102 -6.31 -0.70 16.83
CA SER A 102 -7.18 -0.99 17.98
C SER A 102 -6.59 -2.03 18.93
N GLN A 103 -5.69 -2.90 18.45
CA GLN A 103 -4.98 -3.86 19.31
C GLN A 103 -3.98 -3.20 20.27
N PHE A 104 -3.56 -1.94 20.03
CA PHE A 104 -2.77 -1.17 21.01
C PHE A 104 -3.62 -0.64 22.16
N PHE A 105 -4.92 -0.48 21.96
CA PHE A 105 -5.84 0.15 22.91
C PHE A 105 -6.73 -0.91 23.57
N THR A 106 -6.13 -1.98 24.08
CA THR A 106 -6.79 -2.82 25.09
C THR A 106 -6.83 -2.05 26.42
N PRO A 107 -7.95 -2.02 27.16
CA PRO A 107 -8.18 -1.11 28.29
C PRO A 107 -7.39 -1.41 29.58
N ASP A 108 -6.26 -2.12 29.50
CA ASP A 108 -5.46 -2.49 30.68
C ASP A 108 -4.10 -1.77 30.76
N THR A 109 -3.91 -0.69 30.00
CA THR A 109 -2.70 0.13 30.13
C THR A 109 -3.06 1.60 29.94
N LEU A 110 -3.45 2.23 31.04
CA LEU A 110 -3.48 3.68 31.16
C LEU A 110 -2.03 4.19 31.23
N ALA A 111 -1.80 5.27 30.47
CA ALA A 111 -0.59 6.08 30.40
C ALA A 111 0.57 5.48 29.60
N GLU A 112 0.69 5.90 28.33
CA GLU A 112 1.75 6.85 27.97
C GLU A 112 1.49 7.49 26.61
N THR A 113 1.91 8.75 26.52
CA THR A 113 1.71 9.75 25.49
C THR A 113 2.09 9.27 24.08
N PRO A 114 1.33 9.60 23.01
CA PRO A 114 1.71 9.21 21.65
C PRO A 114 2.94 9.97 21.15
N PRO A 115 3.96 9.31 20.57
CA PRO A 115 4.96 10.03 19.79
C PRO A 115 4.35 10.47 18.46
N SER A 116 4.27 11.79 18.28
CA SER A 116 3.94 12.41 17.00
C SER A 116 5.03 12.07 15.97
N LEU A 117 4.70 11.18 15.02
CA LEU A 117 5.57 10.82 13.91
C LEU A 117 4.94 11.21 12.57
N THR A 118 4.82 12.51 12.32
CA THR A 118 4.65 13.05 10.97
C THR A 118 6.00 13.50 10.44
N ARG A 119 6.78 12.56 9.91
CA ARG A 119 7.88 12.89 8.99
C ARG A 119 7.47 12.48 7.59
N SER A 120 6.76 13.38 6.92
CA SER A 120 6.49 13.30 5.49
C SER A 120 7.83 13.33 4.76
N ALA A 121 8.23 12.18 4.20
CA ALA A 121 9.42 12.07 3.38
C ALA A 121 9.16 12.86 2.09
N LYS A 122 9.84 13.98 1.93
CA LYS A 122 9.86 14.74 0.67
C LYS A 122 10.71 13.98 -0.32
N PHE A 123 10.08 13.54 -1.42
CA PHE A 123 10.77 12.95 -2.55
C PHE A 123 11.49 14.04 -3.33
N THR A 124 12.81 13.94 -3.45
CA THR A 124 13.59 14.64 -4.47
C THR A 124 14.11 13.61 -5.45
N THR A 125 13.54 13.59 -6.64
CA THR A 125 14.23 13.04 -7.81
C THR A 125 13.90 13.96 -8.98
N GLN A 126 14.73 15.00 -9.12
CA GLN A 126 14.86 15.74 -10.36
C GLN A 126 15.60 14.86 -11.35
N VAL A 127 14.86 14.13 -12.17
CA VAL A 127 15.30 13.68 -13.49
C VAL A 127 14.08 13.80 -14.39
N SER A 128 14.28 14.32 -15.60
CA SER A 128 13.27 14.43 -16.67
C SER A 128 12.20 13.34 -16.56
N GLY A 129 10.93 13.76 -16.42
CA GLY A 129 9.85 12.94 -15.87
C GLY A 129 9.85 11.50 -16.38
N PRO A 130 9.75 10.49 -15.48
CA PRO A 130 9.79 9.10 -15.88
C PRO A 130 8.71 8.83 -16.94
N SER A 131 9.07 8.14 -18.01
CA SER A 131 8.12 7.79 -19.08
C SER A 131 6.84 7.18 -18.49
N ARG A 132 5.69 7.37 -19.16
CA ARG A 132 4.40 6.78 -18.74
C ARG A 132 4.54 5.29 -18.39
N TRP A 133 5.37 4.55 -19.12
CA TRP A 133 5.68 3.14 -18.82
C TRP A 133 6.32 2.95 -17.43
N VAL A 134 7.34 3.75 -17.07
CA VAL A 134 8.01 3.67 -15.76
C VAL A 134 7.02 3.99 -14.64
N SER A 135 6.15 4.99 -14.82
CA SER A 135 5.06 5.30 -13.89
C SER A 135 4.14 4.10 -13.63
N ARG A 136 3.71 3.42 -14.70
CA ARG A 136 2.87 2.21 -14.58
C ARG A 136 3.61 1.06 -13.91
N LEU A 137 4.90 0.93 -14.19
CA LEU A 137 5.75 -0.09 -13.59
C LEU A 137 5.91 0.12 -12.08
N GLU A 138 6.08 1.36 -11.63
CA GLU A 138 6.09 1.72 -10.20
C GLU A 138 4.79 1.31 -9.51
N GLY A 139 3.64 1.66 -10.09
CA GLY A 139 2.33 1.26 -9.57
C GLY A 139 2.16 -0.26 -9.49
N TYR A 140 2.64 -1.00 -10.47
CA TYR A 140 2.66 -2.47 -10.43
C TYR A 140 3.54 -3.01 -9.31
N VAL A 141 4.75 -2.47 -9.13
CA VAL A 141 5.67 -2.91 -8.06
C VAL A 141 5.05 -2.67 -6.68
N ILE A 142 4.40 -1.51 -6.47
CA ILE A 142 3.70 -1.21 -5.21
C ILE A 142 2.62 -2.24 -4.91
N LEU A 143 1.75 -2.55 -5.87
CA LEU A 143 0.66 -3.51 -5.69
C LEU A 143 1.19 -4.94 -5.46
N ARG A 144 2.19 -5.37 -6.23
CA ARG A 144 2.81 -6.69 -6.10
C ARG A 144 3.47 -6.88 -4.74
N ASP A 145 4.22 -5.88 -4.28
CA ASP A 145 4.94 -5.97 -3.01
C ASP A 145 3.96 -5.84 -1.83
N LEU A 146 2.87 -5.07 -1.99
CA LEU A 146 1.77 -5.04 -1.03
C LEU A 146 1.12 -6.42 -0.87
N GLU A 147 0.77 -7.10 -1.96
CA GLU A 147 0.18 -8.45 -1.91
C GLU A 147 1.08 -9.44 -1.15
N ARG A 148 2.38 -9.41 -1.44
CA ARG A 148 3.38 -10.23 -0.75
C ARG A 148 3.47 -9.87 0.72
N TYR A 149 3.47 -8.58 1.03
CA TYR A 149 3.49 -8.10 2.41
C TYR A 149 2.26 -8.57 3.18
N LEU A 150 1.06 -8.45 2.61
CA LEU A 150 -0.19 -8.90 3.22
C LEU A 150 -0.20 -10.41 3.47
N THR A 151 0.35 -11.20 2.53
CA THR A 151 0.50 -12.65 2.69
C THR A 151 1.42 -12.99 3.87
N LYS A 152 2.57 -12.31 3.97
CA LYS A 152 3.48 -12.44 5.12
C LYS A 152 2.78 -12.01 6.41
N LEU A 153 2.07 -10.88 6.40
CA LEU A 153 1.39 -10.35 7.57
C LEU A 153 0.34 -11.33 8.10
N ALA A 154 -0.48 -11.91 7.22
CA ALA A 154 -1.47 -12.91 7.59
C ALA A 154 -0.83 -14.17 8.21
N ARG A 155 0.29 -14.64 7.64
CA ARG A 155 1.06 -15.74 8.22
C ARG A 155 1.57 -15.38 9.62
N ASP A 156 2.16 -14.21 9.79
CA ASP A 156 2.75 -13.79 11.06
C ASP A 156 1.66 -13.63 12.14
N TYR A 157 0.49 -13.09 11.81
CA TYR A 157 -0.66 -13.05 12.74
C TYR A 157 -1.22 -14.43 13.08
N THR A 158 -1.21 -15.36 12.13
CA THR A 158 -1.63 -16.74 12.39
C THR A 158 -0.68 -17.42 13.36
N LEU A 159 0.64 -17.20 13.21
CA LEU A 159 1.66 -17.71 14.13
C LEU A 159 1.58 -17.05 15.51
N LEU A 160 1.29 -15.75 15.57
CA LEU A 160 1.03 -15.04 16.83
C LEU A 160 -0.16 -15.67 17.55
N ARG A 161 -1.28 -15.85 16.85
CA ARG A 161 -2.47 -16.49 17.43
C ARG A 161 -2.21 -17.91 17.93
N ALA A 162 -1.37 -18.69 17.24
CA ALA A 162 -1.06 -20.07 17.64
C ALA A 162 -0.09 -20.18 18.84
N LYS A 163 0.58 -19.09 19.22
CA LYS A 163 1.46 -19.02 20.40
C LYS A 163 0.66 -18.85 21.71
N TYR A 164 -0.57 -18.35 21.61
CA TYR A 164 -1.51 -18.15 22.72
C TYR A 164 -2.66 -19.17 22.66
#